data_AF-A0A5C8Q0T0-F1
#
_entry.id   AF-A0A5C8Q0T0-F1
#
_cell.length_a   1.000
_cell.length_b   1.000
_cell.length_c   1.000
_cell.angle_alpha   90.00
_cell.angle_beta   90.00
_cell.angle_gamma   90.00
#
_symmetry.space_group_name_H-M   'P 1'
#
loop_
_entity.id
_entity.type
_entity.pdbx_description
1 polymer ?
#
loop_
_entity_poly.entity_id
_entity_poly.type
_entity_poly.pdbx_seq_one_letter_code
_entity_poly.pdbx_strand_id
1 'polypeptide(L)'
;MTTCDAEWTSLHVLLRQSLDRAGLAARVEPADGRSALRVVLLGGRRLPFTHFRDAGEATAWLKNAGIDATAGTDEDSNVVLHLPSSSAEAVRDLLTAHYIRAENAAGALRRAFEQGGIDINLVKVTVPDKGVVKIEIADSDNLQTGVHLGALLGADDIAHGLTLHRPKGMRKLARRLRLLLTGAVGGGVSVLAEPGCAHTPDCLLIDLYVDQALRLAERLTAPDPSSSSATGAGDPR
;
A
#
# COMPACT_ATOMS: atom_id res chain seq x y z
N MET A 1 -26.84 -33.57 0.08
CA MET A 1 -26.81 -32.19 -0.42
C MET A 1 -26.14 -31.34 0.66
N THR A 2 -24.82 -31.47 0.86
CA THR A 2 -24.23 -31.14 2.18
C THR A 2 -22.75 -30.71 2.19
N THR A 3 -21.88 -31.15 1.27
CA THR A 3 -20.46 -30.76 1.27
C THR A 3 -20.10 -29.79 0.17
N CYS A 4 -20.57 -30.04 -1.06
CA CYS A 4 -20.36 -29.15 -2.20
C CYS A 4 -20.91 -27.74 -1.90
N ASP A 5 -22.19 -27.61 -1.51
CA ASP A 5 -22.81 -26.30 -1.24
C ASP A 5 -22.07 -25.49 -0.14
N ALA A 6 -21.45 -26.17 0.84
CA ALA A 6 -20.69 -25.51 1.92
C ALA A 6 -19.32 -25.00 1.46
N GLU A 7 -18.59 -25.80 0.68
CA GLU A 7 -17.31 -25.41 0.06
C GLU A 7 -17.50 -24.23 -0.90
N TRP A 8 -18.58 -24.23 -1.67
CA TRP A 8 -18.96 -23.15 -2.58
C TRP A 8 -19.29 -21.84 -1.86
N THR A 9 -20.06 -21.93 -0.77
CA THR A 9 -20.37 -20.75 0.06
C THR A 9 -19.11 -20.18 0.70
N SER A 10 -18.19 -21.05 1.15
CA SER A 10 -16.90 -20.63 1.69
C SER A 10 -16.06 -19.90 0.64
N LEU A 11 -15.97 -20.45 -0.57
CA LEU A 11 -15.13 -19.90 -1.64
C LEU A 11 -15.68 -18.58 -2.20
N HIS A 12 -17.01 -18.43 -2.29
CA HIS A 12 -17.68 -17.15 -2.60
C HIS A 12 -17.33 -16.06 -1.57
N VAL A 13 -17.48 -16.38 -0.28
CA VAL A 13 -17.20 -15.45 0.83
C VAL A 13 -15.72 -15.05 0.85
N LEU A 14 -14.81 -16.02 0.71
CA LEU A 14 -13.37 -15.77 0.71
C LEU A 14 -12.94 -14.90 -0.47
N LEU A 15 -13.48 -15.14 -1.67
CA LEU A 15 -13.17 -14.36 -2.86
C LEU A 15 -13.63 -12.91 -2.68
N ARG A 16 -14.87 -12.72 -2.21
CA ARG A 16 -15.42 -11.38 -1.92
C ARG A 16 -14.59 -10.64 -0.88
N GLN A 17 -14.28 -11.27 0.25
CA GLN A 17 -13.45 -10.66 1.32
C GLN A 17 -12.06 -10.26 0.81
N SER A 18 -11.46 -11.08 -0.06
CA SER A 18 -10.13 -10.80 -0.61
C SER A 18 -10.15 -9.63 -1.59
N LEU A 19 -11.19 -9.55 -2.43
CA LEU A 19 -11.42 -8.43 -3.34
C LEU A 19 -11.67 -7.13 -2.58
N ASP A 20 -12.52 -7.17 -1.55
CA ASP A 20 -12.79 -6.02 -0.66
C ASP A 20 -11.50 -5.56 0.04
N ARG A 21 -10.72 -6.50 0.59
CA ARG A 21 -9.43 -6.19 1.24
C ARG A 21 -8.40 -5.61 0.27
N ALA A 22 -8.42 -6.04 -1.00
CA ALA A 22 -7.58 -5.46 -2.06
C ALA A 22 -8.09 -4.08 -2.53
N GLY A 23 -9.28 -3.65 -2.08
CA GLY A 23 -9.94 -2.43 -2.56
C GLY A 23 -10.35 -2.53 -4.03
N LEU A 24 -10.62 -3.74 -4.51
CA LEU A 24 -11.13 -3.99 -5.86
C LEU A 24 -12.65 -3.94 -5.83
N ALA A 25 -13.24 -3.02 -6.60
CA ALA A 25 -14.68 -2.98 -6.77
C ALA A 25 -15.11 -4.15 -7.65
N ALA A 26 -15.80 -5.14 -7.07
CA ALA A 26 -16.23 -6.33 -7.77
C ALA A 26 -17.49 -6.94 -7.13
N ARG A 27 -18.25 -7.70 -7.92
CA ARG A 27 -19.32 -8.59 -7.45
C ARG A 27 -18.93 -10.01 -7.74
N VAL A 28 -19.21 -10.89 -6.78
CA VAL A 28 -19.07 -12.33 -6.96
C VAL A 28 -20.47 -12.91 -6.99
N GLU A 29 -20.79 -13.62 -8.06
CA GLU A 29 -22.10 -14.21 -8.32
C GLU A 29 -21.92 -15.70 -8.63
N PRO A 30 -22.83 -16.58 -8.19
CA PRO A 30 -22.86 -17.95 -8.67
C PRO A 30 -23.28 -17.98 -10.15
N ALA A 31 -22.60 -18.79 -10.97
CA ALA A 31 -23.04 -19.06 -12.34
C ALA A 31 -24.17 -20.11 -12.36
N ASP A 32 -24.98 -20.09 -13.43
CA ASP A 32 -26.03 -21.09 -13.65
C ASP A 32 -25.45 -22.51 -13.59
N GLY A 33 -26.05 -23.37 -12.74
CA GLY A 33 -25.60 -24.75 -12.53
C GLY A 33 -24.67 -24.98 -11.33
N ARG A 34 -24.34 -23.95 -10.52
CA ARG A 34 -23.54 -24.05 -9.27
C ARG A 34 -22.14 -24.67 -9.42
N SER A 35 -21.63 -24.81 -10.65
CA SER A 35 -20.31 -25.38 -10.95
C SER A 35 -19.26 -24.34 -11.36
N ALA A 36 -19.66 -23.07 -11.50
CA ALA A 36 -18.78 -21.95 -11.80
C ALA A 36 -19.15 -20.70 -10.98
N LEU A 37 -18.16 -19.85 -10.71
CA LEU A 37 -18.35 -18.49 -10.20
C LEU A 37 -18.26 -17.49 -11.35
N ARG A 38 -19.02 -16.41 -11.24
CA ARG A 38 -18.88 -15.20 -12.02
C ARG A 38 -18.30 -14.11 -11.14
N VAL A 39 -17.21 -13.50 -11.58
CA VAL A 39 -16.64 -12.31 -10.92
C VAL A 39 -16.82 -11.14 -11.87
N VAL A 40 -17.73 -10.25 -11.52
CA VAL A 40 -18.00 -9.01 -12.27
C VAL A 40 -17.12 -7.92 -11.68
N LEU A 41 -16.24 -7.35 -12.49
CA LEU A 41 -15.24 -6.38 -12.05
C LEU A 41 -15.76 -4.98 -12.39
N LEU A 42 -16.06 -4.20 -11.35
CA LEU A 42 -16.80 -2.95 -11.46
C LEU A 42 -15.86 -1.75 -11.55
N GLY A 43 -15.83 -1.08 -12.70
CA GLY A 43 -15.18 0.23 -12.86
C GLY A 43 -13.64 0.23 -12.84
N GLY A 44 -13.04 1.26 -13.45
CA GLY A 44 -11.62 1.28 -13.85
C GLY A 44 -10.55 1.64 -12.82
N ARG A 45 -10.72 1.35 -11.52
CA ARG A 45 -9.64 1.59 -10.52
C ARG A 45 -9.07 0.28 -10.01
N ARG A 46 -7.74 0.21 -9.92
CA ARG A 46 -6.95 -0.93 -9.41
C ARG A 46 -7.08 -2.25 -10.18
N LEU A 47 -7.95 -2.33 -11.19
CA LEU A 47 -8.03 -3.50 -12.05
C LEU A 47 -6.72 -3.68 -12.84
N PRO A 48 -6.16 -4.89 -12.94
CA PRO A 48 -4.95 -5.13 -13.74
C PRO A 48 -5.16 -4.92 -15.25
N PHE A 49 -6.38 -4.61 -15.64
CA PHE A 49 -6.88 -4.48 -17.01
C PHE A 49 -7.50 -3.12 -17.33
N THR A 50 -7.15 -2.08 -16.57
CA THR A 50 -7.39 -0.69 -17.00
C THR A 50 -6.78 -0.34 -18.37
N HIS A 51 -5.97 -1.24 -18.94
CA HIS A 51 -5.42 -1.16 -20.29
C HIS A 51 -6.06 -2.12 -21.30
N PHE A 52 -6.91 -3.06 -20.88
CA PHE A 52 -7.53 -4.00 -21.80
C PHE A 52 -8.65 -3.34 -22.59
N ARG A 53 -8.64 -3.53 -23.90
CA ARG A 53 -9.63 -2.94 -24.81
C ARG A 53 -10.89 -3.78 -24.92
N ASP A 54 -10.81 -5.08 -24.60
CA ASP A 54 -11.91 -6.03 -24.65
C ASP A 54 -11.70 -7.26 -23.73
N ALA A 55 -12.71 -8.13 -23.63
CA ALA A 55 -12.66 -9.37 -22.84
C ALA A 55 -11.70 -10.44 -23.39
N GLY A 56 -11.28 -10.35 -24.65
CA GLY A 56 -10.29 -11.22 -25.25
C GLY A 56 -8.92 -11.02 -24.61
N GLU A 57 -8.53 -9.77 -24.35
CA GLU A 57 -7.30 -9.45 -23.61
C GLU A 57 -7.33 -9.99 -22.17
N ALA A 58 -8.48 -9.93 -21.49
CA ALA A 58 -8.66 -10.52 -20.16
C ALA A 58 -8.51 -12.05 -20.17
N THR A 59 -9.06 -12.71 -21.19
CA THR A 59 -8.91 -14.16 -21.38
C THR A 59 -7.44 -14.52 -21.67
N ALA A 60 -6.75 -13.75 -22.51
CA ALA A 60 -5.33 -13.96 -22.79
C ALA A 60 -4.45 -13.76 -21.55
N TRP A 61 -4.78 -12.77 -20.72
CA TRP A 61 -4.09 -12.53 -19.45
C TRP A 61 -4.26 -13.71 -18.46
N LEU A 62 -5.48 -14.23 -18.30
CA LEU A 62 -5.75 -15.43 -17.49
C LEU A 62 -4.96 -16.64 -18.00
N LYS A 63 -4.97 -16.85 -19.33
CA LYS A 63 -4.22 -17.94 -19.97
C LYS A 63 -2.71 -17.80 -19.76
N ASN A 64 -2.16 -16.59 -19.85
CA ASN A 64 -0.75 -16.32 -19.59
C ASN A 64 -0.37 -16.57 -18.13
N ALA A 65 -1.32 -16.41 -17.20
CA ALA A 65 -1.18 -16.79 -15.81
C ALA A 65 -1.38 -18.30 -15.56
N GLY A 66 -1.64 -19.10 -16.60
CA GLY A 66 -1.88 -20.54 -16.49
C GLY A 66 -3.23 -20.91 -15.88
N ILE A 67 -4.19 -19.98 -15.89
CA ILE A 67 -5.51 -20.17 -15.28
C ILE A 67 -6.51 -20.59 -16.36
N ASP A 68 -7.17 -21.72 -16.14
CA ASP A 68 -8.29 -22.17 -16.95
C ASP A 68 -9.56 -21.41 -16.54
N ALA A 69 -9.73 -20.22 -17.11
CA ALA A 69 -10.87 -19.35 -16.94
C ALA A 69 -11.06 -18.47 -18.18
N THR A 70 -12.28 -18.01 -18.41
CA THR A 70 -12.60 -17.12 -19.54
C THR A 70 -13.14 -15.79 -19.04
N ALA A 71 -13.05 -14.77 -19.90
CA ALA A 71 -13.64 -13.48 -19.65
C ALA A 71 -14.67 -13.13 -20.73
N GLY A 72 -15.73 -12.44 -20.32
CA GLY A 72 -16.73 -11.81 -21.18
C GLY A 72 -16.97 -10.36 -20.75
N THR A 73 -17.94 -9.72 -21.39
CA THR A 73 -18.48 -8.43 -20.98
C THR A 73 -19.96 -8.56 -20.63
N ASP A 74 -20.41 -7.85 -19.60
CA ASP A 74 -21.85 -7.70 -19.34
C ASP A 74 -22.46 -6.54 -20.15
N GLU A 75 -23.76 -6.28 -19.93
CA GLU A 75 -24.53 -5.22 -20.60
C GLU A 75 -23.99 -3.81 -20.28
N ASP A 76 -23.37 -3.65 -19.12
CA ASP A 76 -22.75 -2.41 -18.65
C ASP A 76 -21.28 -2.28 -19.09
N SER A 77 -20.81 -3.16 -19.98
CA SER A 77 -19.42 -3.24 -20.44
C SER A 77 -18.39 -3.52 -19.33
N ASN A 78 -18.81 -4.10 -18.20
CA ASN A 78 -17.89 -4.59 -17.18
C ASN A 78 -17.27 -5.91 -17.62
N VAL A 79 -16.03 -6.16 -17.20
CA VAL A 79 -15.37 -7.45 -17.41
C VAL A 79 -15.95 -8.47 -16.45
N VAL A 80 -16.42 -9.60 -17.00
CA VAL A 80 -16.95 -10.73 -16.23
C VAL A 80 -16.01 -11.92 -16.39
N LEU A 81 -15.41 -12.37 -15.30
CA LEU A 81 -14.63 -13.61 -15.30
C LEU A 81 -15.53 -14.79 -15.01
N HIS A 82 -15.50 -15.80 -15.87
CA HIS A 82 -16.17 -17.08 -15.69
C HIS A 82 -15.16 -18.10 -15.18
N LEU A 83 -15.34 -18.49 -13.92
CA LEU A 83 -14.36 -19.25 -13.15
C LEU A 83 -14.90 -20.64 -12.81
N PRO A 84 -14.28 -21.72 -13.31
CA PRO A 84 -14.40 -23.03 -12.68
C PRO A 84 -13.96 -22.95 -11.21
N SER A 85 -14.54 -23.76 -10.32
CA SER A 85 -14.17 -23.77 -8.88
C SER A 85 -12.68 -24.00 -8.68
N SER A 86 -12.09 -24.88 -9.49
CA SER A 86 -10.67 -25.22 -9.47
C SER A 86 -9.76 -24.02 -9.76
N SER A 87 -10.27 -23.01 -10.46
CA SER A 87 -9.53 -21.82 -10.88
C SER A 87 -9.75 -20.63 -9.96
N ALA A 88 -10.78 -20.67 -9.10
CA ALA A 88 -11.20 -19.53 -8.30
C ALA A 88 -10.14 -19.06 -7.29
N GLU A 89 -9.39 -19.99 -6.69
CA GLU A 89 -8.28 -19.65 -5.79
C GLU A 89 -7.12 -18.98 -6.54
N ALA A 90 -6.71 -19.54 -7.69
CA ALA A 90 -5.66 -18.94 -8.52
C ALA A 90 -6.04 -17.52 -9.00
N VAL A 91 -7.31 -17.31 -9.35
CA VAL A 91 -7.82 -16.00 -9.75
C VAL A 91 -7.87 -15.04 -8.57
N ARG A 92 -8.31 -15.49 -7.39
CA ARG A 92 -8.25 -14.70 -6.15
C ARG A 92 -6.84 -14.17 -5.94
N ASP A 93 -5.85 -15.05 -5.97
CA ASP A 93 -4.47 -14.69 -5.69
C ASP A 93 -3.91 -13.77 -6.76
N LEU A 94 -4.16 -14.06 -8.04
CA LEU A 94 -3.74 -13.22 -9.17
C LEU A 94 -4.31 -11.79 -9.06
N LEU A 95 -5.57 -11.63 -8.67
CA LEU A 95 -6.21 -10.33 -8.54
C LEU A 95 -5.76 -9.58 -7.28
N THR A 96 -5.59 -10.29 -6.16
CA THR A 96 -5.54 -9.64 -4.84
C THR A 96 -4.16 -9.62 -4.21
N ALA A 97 -3.25 -10.56 -4.52
CA ALA A 97 -2.02 -10.77 -3.74
C ALA A 97 -1.14 -9.51 -3.67
N HIS A 98 -0.94 -8.81 -4.79
CA HIS A 98 -0.12 -7.60 -4.81
C HIS A 98 -0.75 -6.45 -4.03
N TYR A 99 -2.06 -6.22 -4.16
CA TYR A 99 -2.76 -5.19 -3.40
C TYR A 99 -2.81 -5.50 -1.91
N ILE A 100 -3.09 -6.75 -1.54
CA ILE A 100 -3.05 -7.18 -0.13
C ILE A 100 -1.64 -6.97 0.45
N ARG A 101 -0.59 -7.29 -0.31
CA ARG A 101 0.79 -7.04 0.11
C ARG A 101 1.07 -5.56 0.32
N ALA A 102 0.62 -4.71 -0.60
CA ALA A 102 0.77 -3.26 -0.47
C ALA A 102 -0.03 -2.68 0.72
N GLU A 103 -1.26 -3.14 0.94
CA GLU A 103 -2.09 -2.74 2.10
C GLU A 103 -1.49 -3.22 3.42
N ASN A 104 -0.89 -4.41 3.45
CA ASN A 104 -0.15 -4.91 4.61
C ASN A 104 1.09 -4.05 4.90
N ALA A 105 1.84 -3.65 3.87
CA ALA A 105 2.99 -2.76 4.01
C ALA A 105 2.58 -1.37 4.50
N ALA A 106 1.51 -0.80 3.93
CA ALA A 106 0.91 0.44 4.42
C ALA A 106 0.46 0.33 5.87
N GLY A 107 -0.15 -0.79 6.26
CA GLY A 107 -0.55 -1.07 7.64
C GLY A 107 0.61 -1.20 8.61
N ALA A 108 1.71 -1.85 8.19
CA ALA A 108 2.94 -1.92 8.98
C ALA A 108 3.54 -0.54 9.19
N LEU A 109 3.58 0.29 8.14
CA LEU A 109 4.11 1.63 8.22
C LEU A 109 3.26 2.55 9.12
N ARG A 110 1.93 2.46 9.06
CA ARG A 110 1.04 3.20 9.98
C ARG A 110 1.34 2.87 11.45
N ARG A 111 1.49 1.58 11.77
CA ARG A 111 1.86 1.14 13.12
C ARG A 111 3.24 1.64 13.53
N ALA A 112 4.20 1.63 12.60
CA ALA A 112 5.55 2.12 12.87
C ALA A 112 5.57 3.64 13.16
N PHE A 113 4.78 4.43 12.44
CA PHE A 113 4.61 5.86 12.74
C PHE A 113 3.99 6.09 14.12
N GLU A 114 2.92 5.37 14.44
CA GLU A 114 2.27 5.44 15.75
C GLU A 114 3.24 5.07 16.89
N GLN A 115 4.01 4.00 16.73
CA GLN A 115 5.04 3.58 17.69
C GLN A 115 6.19 4.59 17.81
N GLY A 116 6.55 5.26 16.72
CA GLY A 116 7.55 6.34 16.68
C GLY A 116 7.02 7.68 17.22
N GLY A 117 5.78 7.75 17.70
CA GLY A 117 5.19 8.96 18.26
C GLY A 117 4.79 10.01 17.21
N ILE A 118 4.66 9.62 15.94
CA ILE A 118 4.12 10.49 14.89
C ILE A 118 2.59 10.47 14.97
N ASP A 119 1.96 11.64 14.99
CA ASP A 119 0.51 11.77 15.00
C ASP A 119 -0.10 11.25 13.68
N ILE A 120 -0.86 10.16 13.79
CA ILE A 120 -1.53 9.51 12.66
C ILE A 120 -2.58 10.38 11.98
N ASN A 121 -3.05 11.46 12.63
CA ASN A 121 -3.99 12.41 12.02
C ASN A 121 -3.29 13.33 11.01
N LEU A 122 -1.99 13.52 11.15
CA LEU A 122 -1.17 14.33 10.24
C LEU A 122 -0.55 13.48 9.12
N VAL A 123 -0.60 12.14 9.23
CA VAL A 123 0.01 11.22 8.27
C VAL A 123 -0.99 10.27 7.65
N LYS A 124 -1.20 10.43 6.35
CA LYS A 124 -2.04 9.56 5.54
C LYS A 124 -1.19 8.60 4.73
N VAL A 125 -1.36 7.30 4.97
CA VAL A 125 -0.71 6.23 4.19
C VAL A 125 -1.74 5.54 3.29
N THR A 126 -1.53 5.58 1.98
CA THR A 126 -2.45 5.06 0.96
C THR A 126 -1.75 4.14 -0.04
N VAL A 127 -2.52 3.28 -0.71
CA VAL A 127 -2.05 2.39 -1.77
C VAL A 127 -2.67 2.84 -3.10
N PRO A 128 -2.07 3.77 -3.85
CA PRO A 128 -2.64 4.20 -5.12
C PRO A 128 -2.59 3.10 -6.20
N ASP A 129 -1.61 2.20 -6.13
CA ASP A 129 -1.37 1.13 -7.10
C ASP A 129 -0.73 -0.11 -6.43
N LYS A 130 -0.78 -1.27 -7.10
CA LYS A 130 -0.34 -2.58 -6.59
C LYS A 130 1.12 -2.64 -6.13
N GLY A 131 1.96 -1.72 -6.59
CA GLY A 131 3.38 -1.65 -6.29
C GLY A 131 3.80 -0.46 -5.44
N VAL A 132 2.90 0.46 -5.12
CA VAL A 132 3.24 1.77 -4.54
C VAL A 132 2.47 2.02 -3.25
N VAL A 133 3.19 2.48 -2.24
CA VAL A 133 2.66 3.03 -0.99
C VAL A 133 3.00 4.52 -0.96
N LYS A 134 1.98 5.36 -0.85
CA LYS A 134 2.13 6.82 -0.75
C LYS A 134 1.88 7.26 0.69
N ILE A 135 2.79 8.08 1.20
CA ILE A 135 2.67 8.76 2.48
C ILE A 135 2.47 10.24 2.18
N GLU A 136 1.46 10.82 2.79
CA GLU A 136 1.19 12.25 2.80
C GLU A 136 1.25 12.72 4.24
N ILE A 137 2.19 13.61 4.53
CA ILE A 137 2.32 14.29 5.81
C ILE A 137 1.77 15.70 5.61
N ALA A 138 0.57 15.95 6.12
CA ALA A 138 -0.13 17.22 6.02
C ALA A 138 -0.06 17.92 7.38
N ASP A 139 0.79 18.94 7.48
CA ASP A 139 1.17 19.55 8.75
C ASP A 139 1.16 21.08 8.66
N SER A 140 0.31 21.71 9.48
CA SER A 140 0.21 23.17 9.57
C SER A 140 1.37 23.82 10.33
N ASP A 141 2.14 23.05 11.10
CA ASP A 141 3.28 23.52 11.87
C ASP A 141 4.59 23.39 11.08
N ASN A 142 4.63 23.96 9.89
CA ASN A 142 5.84 24.05 9.07
C ASN A 142 6.54 22.69 8.86
N LEU A 143 5.78 21.60 8.70
CA LEU A 143 6.29 20.24 8.50
C LEU A 143 7.15 19.69 9.65
N GLN A 144 6.89 20.07 10.91
CA GLN A 144 7.57 19.46 12.07
C GLN A 144 7.43 17.94 12.10
N THR A 145 6.30 17.40 11.63
CA THR A 145 6.10 15.94 11.53
C THR A 145 7.11 15.29 10.57
N GLY A 146 7.47 15.97 9.48
CA GLY A 146 8.54 15.53 8.58
C GLY A 146 9.93 15.65 9.20
N VAL A 147 10.16 16.62 10.09
CA VAL A 147 11.40 16.75 10.87
C VAL A 147 11.51 15.60 11.88
N HIS A 148 10.44 15.29 12.61
CA HIS A 148 10.36 14.18 13.54
C HIS A 148 10.64 12.84 12.85
N LEU A 149 10.09 12.63 11.65
CA LEU A 149 10.43 11.46 10.84
C LEU A 149 11.94 11.38 10.54
N GLY A 150 12.59 12.51 10.26
CA GLY A 150 14.04 12.56 10.08
C GLY A 150 14.81 12.19 11.35
N ALA A 151 14.37 12.70 12.51
CA ALA A 151 14.96 12.37 13.81
C ALA A 151 14.82 10.88 14.15
N LEU A 152 13.66 10.26 13.91
CA LEU A 152 13.46 8.80 14.09
C LEU A 152 14.41 7.95 13.22
N LEU A 153 14.93 8.52 12.13
CA LEU A 153 15.89 7.86 11.25
C LEU A 153 17.35 8.25 11.59
N GLY A 154 17.58 8.94 12.71
CA GLY A 154 18.89 9.34 13.23
C GLY A 154 19.43 10.66 12.67
N ALA A 155 18.58 11.51 12.11
CA ALA A 155 18.95 12.82 11.58
C ALA A 155 18.28 13.96 12.36
N ASP A 156 18.67 14.12 13.63
CA ASP A 156 18.10 15.12 14.55
C ASP A 156 18.26 16.57 14.05
N ASP A 157 19.27 16.83 13.23
CA ASP A 157 19.59 18.15 12.66
C ASP A 157 19.05 18.34 11.22
N ILE A 158 18.14 17.48 10.75
CA ILE A 158 17.65 17.51 9.36
C ILE A 158 17.05 18.85 8.96
N ALA A 159 16.47 19.60 9.91
CA ALA A 159 15.91 20.92 9.71
C ALA A 159 16.91 22.07 9.91
N HIS A 160 18.14 21.79 10.36
CA HIS A 160 19.11 22.81 10.72
C HIS A 160 19.39 23.77 9.55
N GLY A 161 19.26 25.07 9.83
CA GLY A 161 19.45 26.15 8.86
C GLY A 161 18.35 26.26 7.79
N LEU A 162 17.21 25.58 7.96
CA LEU A 162 16.08 25.65 7.03
C LEU A 162 15.00 26.60 7.54
N THR A 163 14.49 27.43 6.63
CA THR A 163 13.35 28.31 6.88
C THR A 163 12.06 27.62 6.43
N LEU A 164 11.49 26.76 7.28
CA LEU A 164 10.42 25.84 6.87
C LEU A 164 9.09 26.51 6.53
N HIS A 165 8.76 27.67 7.10
CA HIS A 165 7.60 28.50 6.71
C HIS A 165 7.70 29.11 5.29
N ARG A 166 8.77 28.81 4.54
CA ARG A 166 8.97 29.27 3.16
C ARG A 166 9.09 28.08 2.21
N PRO A 167 8.50 28.14 1.01
CA PRO A 167 8.57 27.05 0.02
C PRO A 167 10.00 26.61 -0.35
N LYS A 168 10.99 27.50 -0.26
CA LYS A 168 12.41 27.16 -0.49
C LYS A 168 12.98 26.29 0.65
N GLY A 169 12.60 26.53 1.90
CA GLY A 169 13.02 25.72 3.04
C GLY A 169 12.37 24.35 3.01
N MET A 170 11.07 24.27 2.72
CA MET A 170 10.34 23.01 2.58
C MET A 170 10.93 22.12 1.49
N ARG A 171 11.21 22.67 0.30
CA ARG A 171 11.86 21.91 -0.79
C ARG A 171 13.24 21.39 -0.41
N LYS A 172 14.00 22.13 0.41
CA LYS A 172 15.28 21.66 0.96
C LYS A 172 15.07 20.52 1.95
N LEU A 173 14.07 20.61 2.83
CA LEU A 173 13.70 19.52 3.76
C LEU A 173 13.32 18.26 2.98
N ALA A 174 12.42 18.37 1.99
CA ALA A 174 12.06 17.25 1.11
C ALA A 174 13.28 16.62 0.43
N ARG A 175 14.23 17.43 -0.06
CA ARG A 175 15.47 16.91 -0.64
C ARG A 175 16.35 16.18 0.38
N ARG A 176 16.45 16.67 1.62
CA ARG A 176 17.20 16.01 2.70
C ARG A 176 16.53 14.68 3.11
N LEU A 177 15.22 14.70 3.32
CA LEU A 177 14.43 13.50 3.60
C LEU A 177 14.55 12.47 2.48
N ARG A 178 14.55 12.90 1.21
CA ARG A 178 14.76 12.01 0.07
C ARG A 178 16.07 11.23 0.18
N LEU A 179 17.16 11.92 0.51
CA LEU A 179 18.48 11.28 0.66
C LEU A 179 18.50 10.32 1.85
N LEU A 180 17.96 10.76 2.99
CA LEU A 180 17.88 9.95 4.21
C LEU A 180 17.05 8.68 3.99
N LEU A 181 15.85 8.82 3.44
CA LEU A 181 14.96 7.71 3.13
C LEU A 181 15.58 6.77 2.10
N THR A 182 16.23 7.30 1.06
CA THR A 182 16.93 6.48 0.06
C THR A 182 17.98 5.58 0.72
N GLY A 183 18.75 6.12 1.67
CA GLY A 183 19.69 5.34 2.47
C GLY A 183 19.00 4.32 3.39
N ALA A 184 17.92 4.72 4.06
CA ALA A 184 17.19 3.88 5.00
C ALA A 184 16.52 2.66 4.33
N VAL A 185 15.97 2.82 3.13
CA VAL A 185 15.26 1.74 2.42
C VAL A 185 16.12 1.02 1.37
N GLY A 186 17.33 1.52 1.10
CA GLY A 186 18.27 0.92 0.15
C GLY A 186 17.87 1.07 -1.32
N GLY A 187 17.19 2.16 -1.68
CA GLY A 187 16.75 2.43 -3.05
C GLY A 187 16.13 3.82 -3.19
N GLY A 188 16.08 4.35 -4.42
CA GLY A 188 15.58 5.70 -4.67
C GLY A 188 14.13 5.89 -4.20
N VAL A 189 13.88 7.00 -3.48
CA VAL A 189 12.56 7.40 -2.99
C VAL A 189 12.17 8.74 -3.63
N SER A 190 10.88 8.93 -3.93
CA SER A 190 10.36 10.24 -4.32
C SER A 190 9.91 10.99 -3.08
N VAL A 191 10.35 12.23 -2.91
CA VAL A 191 9.87 13.13 -1.85
C VAL A 191 9.64 14.50 -2.45
N LEU A 192 8.43 15.02 -2.28
CA LEU A 192 7.98 16.31 -2.75
C LEU A 192 7.46 17.12 -1.57
N ALA A 193 7.69 18.44 -1.60
CA ALA A 193 7.08 19.39 -0.68
C ALA A 193 6.12 20.28 -1.46
N GLU A 194 4.89 20.35 -1.00
CA GLU A 194 3.85 21.21 -1.55
C GLU A 194 3.50 22.27 -0.49
N PRO A 195 3.70 23.57 -0.79
CA PRO A 195 3.26 24.63 0.11
C PRO A 195 1.73 24.67 0.17
N GLY A 196 1.22 24.79 1.39
CA GLY A 196 -0.19 24.96 1.66
C GLY A 196 -0.70 26.36 1.27
N CYS A 197 -1.99 26.57 1.52
CA CYS A 197 -2.65 27.86 1.37
C CYS A 197 -3.52 28.14 2.61
N ALA A 198 -4.31 29.22 2.60
CA ALA A 198 -5.16 29.59 3.74
C ALA A 198 -6.13 28.48 4.21
N HIS A 199 -6.39 27.47 3.37
CA HIS A 199 -7.35 26.40 3.62
C HIS A 199 -6.73 25.00 3.60
N THR A 200 -5.43 24.88 3.33
CA THR A 200 -4.73 23.59 3.25
C THR A 200 -3.37 23.69 3.91
N PRO A 201 -2.98 22.71 4.75
CA PRO A 201 -1.67 22.72 5.39
C PRO A 201 -0.55 22.52 4.37
N ASP A 202 0.69 22.76 4.82
CA ASP A 202 1.87 22.34 4.08
C ASP A 202 1.93 20.81 4.01
N CYS A 203 2.37 20.27 2.87
CA CYS A 203 2.41 18.83 2.65
C CYS A 203 3.79 18.32 2.25
N LEU A 204 4.16 17.14 2.78
CA LEU A 204 5.20 16.28 2.23
C LEU A 204 4.57 15.04 1.62
N LEU A 205 4.88 14.78 0.36
CA LEU A 205 4.45 13.59 -0.36
C LEU A 205 5.63 12.67 -0.57
N ILE A 206 5.52 11.42 -0.12
CA ILE A 206 6.57 10.41 -0.22
C ILE A 206 5.99 9.19 -0.93
N ASP A 207 6.62 8.78 -2.03
CA ASP A 207 6.23 7.56 -2.74
C ASP A 207 7.29 6.48 -2.51
N LEU A 208 6.83 5.31 -2.09
CA LEU A 208 7.64 4.14 -1.81
C LEU A 208 7.13 2.94 -2.60
N TYR A 209 8.02 2.08 -3.05
CA TYR A 209 7.65 0.72 -3.41
C TYR A 209 7.27 -0.08 -2.15
N VAL A 210 6.46 -1.13 -2.32
CA VAL A 210 6.01 -2.00 -1.21
C VAL A 210 7.17 -2.49 -0.33
N ASP A 211 8.28 -2.93 -0.94
CA ASP A 211 9.45 -3.42 -0.20
C ASP A 211 10.15 -2.30 0.59
N GLN A 212 10.16 -1.09 0.03
CA GLN A 212 10.72 0.08 0.71
C GLN A 212 9.86 0.48 1.90
N ALA A 213 8.54 0.42 1.78
CA ALA A 213 7.62 0.70 2.89
C ALA A 213 7.79 -0.29 4.04
N LEU A 214 7.98 -1.59 3.75
CA LEU A 214 8.26 -2.61 4.76
C LEU A 214 9.60 -2.35 5.47
N ARG A 215 10.67 -2.11 4.71
CA ARG A 215 11.99 -1.77 5.29
C ARG A 215 11.94 -0.51 6.14
N LEU A 216 11.22 0.52 5.69
CA LEU A 216 11.03 1.75 6.46
C LEU A 216 10.30 1.46 7.77
N ALA A 217 9.22 0.68 7.73
CA ALA A 217 8.49 0.29 8.93
C ALA A 217 9.40 -0.45 9.92
N GLU A 218 10.16 -1.46 9.45
CA GLU A 218 11.14 -2.19 10.27
C GLU A 218 12.16 -1.24 10.90
N ARG A 219 12.69 -0.29 10.11
CA ARG A 219 13.71 0.66 10.57
C ARG A 219 13.19 1.60 11.64
N LEU A 220 11.96 2.10 11.50
CA LEU A 220 11.31 2.99 12.46
C LEU A 220 11.00 2.29 13.80
N THR A 221 10.77 0.97 13.77
CA THR A 221 10.50 0.17 14.97
C THR A 221 11.73 -0.50 15.55
N ALA A 222 12.88 -0.38 14.90
CA ALA A 222 14.11 -0.99 15.37
C ALA A 222 14.54 -0.31 16.69
N PRO A 223 14.96 -1.09 17.71
CA PRO A 223 15.48 -0.50 18.93
C PRO A 223 16.70 0.36 18.61
N ASP A 224 16.78 1.52 19.25
CA ASP A 224 17.87 2.47 19.05
C ASP A 224 19.20 1.77 19.39
N PRO A 225 20.13 1.59 18.44
CA PRO A 225 21.40 0.95 18.71
C PRO A 225 22.24 1.70 19.75
N SER A 226 21.94 2.97 20.02
CA SER A 226 22.60 3.76 21.07
C SER A 226 22.06 3.49 22.49
N SER A 227 20.94 2.79 22.63
CA SER A 227 20.36 2.41 23.94
C SER A 227 20.98 1.15 24.57
N SER A 228 21.85 0.45 23.84
CA SER A 228 22.41 -0.85 24.27
C SER A 228 23.69 -0.75 25.14
N SER A 229 24.14 0.45 25.50
CA SER A 229 25.39 0.65 26.25
C SER A 229 25.19 1.27 27.64
N ALA A 230 24.24 0.75 28.43
CA ALA A 230 24.08 1.14 29.83
C ALA A 230 23.61 -0.03 30.72
N THR A 231 24.20 -1.21 30.60
CA THR A 231 24.09 -2.25 31.65
C THR A 231 25.21 -3.28 31.47
N GLY A 232 26.38 -3.00 32.01
CA GLY A 232 27.51 -3.94 31.89
C GLY A 232 28.88 -3.39 32.27
N ALA A 233 28.98 -2.49 33.25
CA ALA A 233 30.22 -2.27 33.98
C ALA A 233 29.92 -2.52 35.45
N GLY A 234 29.76 -3.81 35.78
CA GLY A 234 29.91 -4.28 37.14
C GLY A 234 31.38 -4.08 37.52
N ASP A 235 31.57 -3.17 38.46
CA ASP A 235 32.84 -2.85 39.11
C ASP A 235 33.45 -4.13 39.73
N PRO A 236 34.67 -4.56 39.37
CA PRO A 236 35.38 -5.55 40.13
C PRO A 236 36.37 -4.88 41.09
N ARG A 237 36.05 -5.04 42.38
CA ARG A 237 36.89 -4.92 43.61
C ARG A 237 36.73 -3.66 44.45
#